data_AF-A0A821WPL0-F1
#
_entry.id   AF-A0A821WPL0-F1
#
_cell.length_a   1.000
_cell.length_b   1.000
_cell.length_c   1.000
_cell.angle_alpha   90.00
_cell.angle_beta   90.00
_cell.angle_gamma   90.00
#
_symmetry.space_group_name_H-M   'P 1'
#
loop_
_entity.id
_entity.type
_entity.pdbx_description
1 polymer ?
#
loop_
_entity_poly.entity_id
_entity_poly.type
_entity_poly.pdbx_seq_one_letter_code
_entity_poly.pdbx_strand_id
1 'polypeptide(L)'
;ENFRIQCFNSNTGEFQRQIRIENKETIGAIYAIEFARNTNGTILFVVTGGTQTSNKKVYMIDAQNGEILTSFDSNPHLITPHDITVSTNAREIYVGELASSPSNVLHKFELS
;
A
#
# COMPACT_ATOMS: atom_id res chain seq x y z
N GLU A 1 5.92 3.16 -10.07
CA GLU A 1 5.92 3.80 -11.41
C GLU A 1 4.91 3.28 -12.44
N ASN A 2 4.50 2.00 -12.47
CA ASN A 2 3.59 1.49 -13.52
C ASN A 2 2.34 0.75 -13.00
N PHE A 3 1.90 1.07 -11.78
CA PHE A 3 0.71 0.46 -11.15
C PHE A 3 0.73 -1.08 -11.12
N ARG A 4 1.95 -1.65 -11.09
CA ARG A 4 2.19 -3.10 -11.10
C ARG A 4 3.07 -3.46 -9.93
N ILE A 5 2.84 -4.65 -9.39
CA ILE A 5 3.70 -5.28 -8.40
C ILE A 5 4.28 -6.52 -9.08
N GLN A 6 5.61 -6.61 -9.12
CA GLN A 6 6.30 -7.72 -9.74
C GLN A 6 6.78 -8.69 -8.65
N CYS A 7 6.45 -9.95 -8.81
CA CYS A 7 6.84 -11.01 -7.89
C CYS A 7 8.03 -11.76 -8.48
N PHE A 8 9.10 -11.82 -7.70
CA PHE A 8 10.32 -12.54 -8.04
C PHE A 8 10.54 -13.66 -7.02
N ASN A 9 11.14 -14.76 -7.47
CA ASN A 9 11.60 -15.80 -6.57
C ASN A 9 12.79 -15.26 -5.75
N SER A 10 12.71 -15.32 -4.42
CA SER A 10 13.75 -14.77 -3.55
C SER A 10 15.08 -15.54 -3.61
N ASN A 11 15.07 -16.80 -4.04
CA ASN A 11 16.26 -17.65 -4.14
C ASN A 11 16.93 -17.53 -5.53
N THR A 12 16.13 -17.46 -6.60
CA THR A 12 16.65 -17.46 -7.98
C THR A 12 16.68 -16.08 -8.64
N GLY A 13 15.92 -15.12 -8.10
CA GLY A 13 15.72 -13.80 -8.73
C GLY A 13 14.82 -13.84 -9.97
N GLU A 14 14.28 -15.00 -10.34
CA GLU A 14 13.46 -15.15 -11.54
C GLU A 14 12.10 -14.49 -11.36
N PHE A 15 11.64 -13.80 -12.41
CA PHE A 15 10.30 -13.28 -12.49
C PHE A 15 9.29 -14.43 -12.47
N GLN A 16 8.35 -14.41 -11.52
CA GLN A 16 7.30 -15.42 -11.44
C GLN A 16 6.00 -14.92 -12.03
N ARG A 17 5.57 -13.72 -11.62
CA ARG A 17 4.30 -13.14 -12.07
C ARG A 17 4.25 -11.64 -11.79
N GLN A 18 3.22 -11.01 -12.36
CA GLN A 18 2.88 -9.62 -12.12
C GLN A 18 1.46 -9.55 -11.57
N ILE A 19 1.28 -8.80 -10.49
CA ILE A 19 -0.03 -8.37 -9.98
C ILE A 19 -0.35 -7.03 -10.60
N ARG A 20 -1.50 -6.93 -11.27
CA ARG A 20 -2.04 -5.68 -11.81
C ARG A 20 -3.14 -5.23 -10.87
N ILE A 21 -3.03 -4.01 -10.35
CA ILE A 21 -4.07 -3.46 -9.50
C ILE A 21 -5.22 -2.98 -10.37
N GLU A 22 -6.43 -3.40 -10.04
CA GLU A 22 -7.64 -2.91 -10.68
C GLU A 22 -7.83 -1.41 -10.43
N ASN A 23 -8.58 -0.71 -11.30
CA ASN A 23 -8.83 0.73 -11.14
C ASN A 23 -7.56 1.58 -10.96
N LYS A 24 -6.48 1.24 -11.66
CA LYS A 24 -5.17 1.91 -11.59
C LYS A 24 -5.22 3.43 -11.74
N GLU A 25 -6.17 3.95 -12.51
CA GLU A 25 -6.33 5.40 -12.73
C GLU A 25 -6.84 6.11 -11.47
N THR A 26 -7.51 5.40 -10.57
CA THR A 26 -8.03 5.94 -9.31
C THR A 26 -6.94 6.02 -8.24
N ILE A 27 -6.05 5.04 -8.19
CA ILE A 27 -5.11 4.89 -7.06
C ILE A 27 -3.86 5.75 -7.19
N GLY A 28 -3.41 6.06 -8.41
CA GLY A 28 -2.18 6.83 -8.62
C GLY A 28 -0.90 6.02 -8.43
N ALA A 29 0.25 6.71 -8.40
CA ALA A 29 1.55 6.05 -8.32
C ALA A 29 1.69 5.26 -7.00
N ILE A 30 2.15 4.01 -7.10
CA ILE A 30 2.55 3.22 -5.92
C ILE A 30 3.91 3.71 -5.44
N TYR A 31 4.00 4.08 -4.15
CA TYR A 31 5.23 4.53 -3.52
C TYR A 31 5.86 3.49 -2.60
N ALA A 32 5.05 2.77 -1.82
CA ALA A 32 5.51 1.70 -0.96
C ALA A 32 4.48 0.59 -0.89
N ILE A 33 4.98 -0.62 -0.61
CA ILE A 33 4.15 -1.81 -0.40
C ILE A 33 4.66 -2.59 0.79
N GLU A 34 3.74 -3.23 1.52
CA GLU A 34 4.04 -4.25 2.53
C GLU A 34 3.06 -5.41 2.35
N PHE A 35 3.45 -6.63 2.70
CA PHE A 35 2.55 -7.78 2.67
C PHE A 35 2.33 -8.34 4.06
N ALA A 36 1.10 -8.79 4.32
CA ALA A 36 0.80 -9.58 5.51
C ALA A 36 -0.01 -10.81 5.13
N ARG A 37 0.10 -11.86 5.95
CA ARG A 37 -0.73 -13.05 5.81
C ARG A 37 -1.76 -13.07 6.92
N ASN A 38 -3.00 -13.37 6.55
CA ASN A 38 -4.08 -13.68 7.49
C ASN A 38 -4.75 -15.00 7.11
N THR A 39 -5.84 -15.35 7.79
CA THR A 39 -6.59 -16.58 7.54
C THR A 39 -7.19 -16.65 6.13
N ASN A 40 -7.36 -15.51 5.46
CA ASN A 40 -8.01 -15.40 4.16
C ASN A 40 -7.01 -15.32 3.00
N GLY A 41 -5.70 -15.28 3.29
CA GLY A 41 -4.66 -15.28 2.26
C GLY A 41 -3.55 -14.25 2.52
N THR A 42 -2.92 -13.81 1.43
CA THR A 42 -1.90 -12.75 1.47
C THR A 42 -2.53 -11.44 1.01
N ILE A 43 -2.39 -10.41 1.84
CA ILE A 43 -2.87 -9.06 1.56
C ILE A 43 -1.65 -8.18 1.31
N LEU A 44 -1.76 -7.33 0.30
CA LEU A 44 -0.82 -6.26 0.04
C LEU A 44 -1.40 -4.95 0.55
N PHE A 45 -0.63 -4.24 1.34
CA PHE A 45 -0.89 -2.88 1.76
C PHE A 45 -0.07 -1.96 0.88
N VAL A 46 -0.72 -0.99 0.25
CA VAL A 46 -0.12 -0.16 -0.77
C VAL A 46 -0.35 1.30 -0.44
N VAL A 47 0.73 2.06 -0.26
CA VAL A 47 0.69 3.51 -0.17
C VAL A 47 0.79 4.10 -1.56
N THR A 48 -0.11 5.04 -1.85
CA THR A 48 -0.16 5.70 -3.16
C THR A 48 -0.01 7.20 -3.06
N GLY A 49 0.54 7.78 -4.15
CA GLY A 49 0.65 9.21 -4.34
C GLY A 49 -0.64 9.93 -4.71
N GLY A 50 -1.75 9.18 -4.82
CA GLY A 50 -3.00 9.70 -5.37
C GLY A 50 -2.85 10.19 -6.81
N THR A 51 -3.84 10.95 -7.26
CA THR A 51 -3.83 11.63 -8.57
C THR A 51 -4.20 13.09 -8.39
N GLN A 52 -4.34 13.85 -9.48
CA GLN A 52 -4.89 15.21 -9.38
C GLN A 52 -6.32 15.26 -8.84
N THR A 53 -7.06 14.16 -8.94
CA THR A 53 -8.48 14.07 -8.55
C THR A 53 -8.74 13.08 -7.41
N SER A 54 -7.71 12.42 -6.87
CA SER A 54 -7.84 11.47 -5.77
C SER A 54 -6.80 11.71 -4.67
N ASN A 55 -7.26 11.62 -3.41
CA ASN A 55 -6.39 11.72 -2.24
C ASN A 55 -5.34 10.59 -2.23
N LYS A 56 -4.22 10.87 -1.57
CA LYS A 56 -3.23 9.87 -1.17
C LYS A 56 -3.85 8.97 -0.10
N LYS A 57 -3.76 7.66 -0.30
CA LYS A 57 -4.42 6.66 0.56
C LYS A 57 -3.56 5.43 0.72
N VAL A 58 -3.95 4.60 1.68
CA VAL A 58 -3.51 3.21 1.77
C VAL A 58 -4.58 2.34 1.16
N TYR A 59 -4.20 1.35 0.35
CA TYR A 59 -5.11 0.34 -0.18
C TYR A 59 -4.74 -1.04 0.36
N MET A 60 -5.76 -1.83 0.71
CA MET A 60 -5.62 -3.27 0.88
C MET A 60 -6.00 -3.95 -0.42
N ILE A 61 -5.11 -4.81 -0.88
CA ILE A 61 -5.21 -5.47 -2.18
C ILE A 61 -5.01 -6.97 -1.99
N ASP A 62 -5.85 -7.77 -2.61
CA ASP A 62 -5.65 -9.20 -2.68
C ASP A 62 -4.43 -9.52 -3.53
N ALA A 63 -3.45 -10.23 -2.95
CA ALA A 63 -2.18 -10.49 -3.63
C ALA A 63 -2.30 -11.53 -4.76
N GLN A 64 -3.36 -12.33 -4.82
CA GLN A 64 -3.58 -13.28 -5.92
C GLN A 64 -4.04 -12.56 -7.18
N ASN A 65 -5.12 -11.79 -7.08
CA ASN A 65 -5.82 -11.25 -8.26
C ASN A 65 -5.62 -9.74 -8.47
N GLY A 66 -5.15 -8.99 -7.48
CA GLY A 66 -4.97 -7.53 -7.57
C GLY A 66 -6.25 -6.72 -7.31
N GLU A 67 -7.29 -7.35 -6.78
CA GLU A 67 -8.55 -6.73 -6.38
C GLU A 67 -8.34 -5.79 -5.19
N ILE A 68 -8.96 -4.61 -5.24
CA ILE A 68 -8.97 -3.67 -4.12
C ILE A 68 -10.03 -4.13 -3.11
N LEU A 69 -9.58 -4.56 -1.94
CA LEU A 69 -10.45 -5.01 -0.86
C LEU A 69 -11.04 -3.82 -0.09
N THR A 70 -10.20 -2.83 0.23
CA THR A 70 -10.61 -1.60 0.91
C THR A 70 -9.52 -0.52 0.80
N SER A 71 -9.82 0.69 1.27
CA SER A 71 -8.86 1.80 1.36
C SER A 71 -8.99 2.56 2.68
N PHE A 72 -7.86 3.07 3.17
CA PHE A 72 -7.76 3.91 4.35
C PHE A 72 -7.26 5.29 3.96
N ASP A 73 -7.77 6.28 4.67
CA ASP A 73 -7.35 7.67 4.61
C ASP A 73 -7.20 8.16 6.04
N SER A 74 -6.27 9.08 6.28
CA SER A 74 -6.10 9.70 7.60
C SER A 74 -6.94 10.98 7.68
N ASN A 75 -7.22 11.42 8.91
CA ASN A 75 -7.71 12.77 9.16
C ASN A 75 -6.77 13.45 10.18
N PRO A 76 -5.93 14.42 9.77
CA PRO A 76 -5.87 15.03 8.44
C PRO A 76 -5.35 14.07 7.36
N HIS A 77 -5.72 14.33 6.09
CA HIS A 77 -5.30 13.53 4.93
C HIS A 77 -3.78 13.41 4.83
N LEU A 78 -3.31 12.30 4.25
CA LEU A 78 -1.90 12.05 3.99
C LEU A 78 -1.33 13.09 3.02
N ILE A 79 -0.18 13.70 3.35
CA ILE A 79 0.43 14.76 2.53
C ILE A 79 1.52 14.18 1.63
N THR A 80 2.48 13.44 2.16
CA THR A 80 3.61 12.90 1.40
C THR A 80 3.96 11.47 1.85
N PRO A 81 3.01 10.52 1.85
CA PRO A 81 3.25 9.19 2.38
C PRO A 81 4.20 8.43 1.45
N HIS A 82 5.27 7.86 2.00
CA HIS A 82 6.32 7.22 1.21
C HIS A 82 6.82 5.91 1.81
N ASP A 83 6.35 5.54 2.99
CA ASP A 83 6.69 4.27 3.62
C ASP A 83 5.46 3.65 4.30
N ILE A 84 5.46 2.33 4.40
CA ILE A 84 4.42 1.57 5.09
C ILE A 84 5.00 0.32 5.75
N THR A 85 4.58 0.05 6.97
CA THR A 85 4.81 -1.24 7.63
C THR A 85 3.55 -1.70 8.34
N VAL A 86 3.43 -3.00 8.53
CA VAL A 86 2.22 -3.64 9.06
C VAL A 86 2.62 -4.62 10.15
N SER A 87 1.85 -4.68 11.22
CA SER A 87 2.06 -5.65 12.29
C SER A 87 1.94 -7.09 11.78
N THR A 88 2.57 -8.02 12.47
CA THR A 88 2.58 -9.46 12.10
C THR A 88 1.18 -10.07 11.99
N ASN A 89 0.21 -9.55 12.73
CA ASN A 89 -1.20 -9.98 12.70
C ASN A 89 -2.06 -9.18 11.70
N ALA A 90 -1.46 -8.32 10.87
CA ALA A 90 -2.12 -7.46 9.91
C ALA A 90 -3.14 -6.47 10.49
N ARG A 91 -3.11 -6.20 11.80
CA ARG A 91 -4.10 -5.34 12.47
C ARG A 91 -3.69 -3.88 12.60
N GLU A 92 -2.39 -3.62 12.69
CA GLU A 92 -1.87 -2.26 12.83
C GLU A 92 -1.07 -1.92 11.59
N ILE A 93 -1.37 -0.76 11.01
CA ILE A 93 -0.73 -0.26 9.80
C ILE A 93 -0.09 1.07 10.15
N TYR A 94 1.18 1.22 9.83
CA TYR A 94 1.96 2.42 10.10
C TYR A 94 2.40 3.03 8.77
N VAL A 95 2.08 4.30 8.55
CA VAL A 95 2.43 5.02 7.31
C VAL A 95 3.33 6.19 7.64
N GLY A 96 4.53 6.17 7.06
CA GLY A 96 5.51 7.25 7.20
C GLY A 96 5.36 8.30 6.11
N GLU A 97 5.35 9.58 6.51
CA GLU A 97 5.41 10.70 5.59
C GLU A 97 6.85 11.22 5.40
N LEU A 98 7.22 11.48 4.15
CA LEU A 98 8.51 12.07 3.79
C LEU A 98 8.44 13.60 3.88
N ALA A 99 9.27 14.20 4.74
CA ALA A 99 9.55 15.63 4.76
C ALA A 99 8.29 16.53 4.72
N SER A 100 7.24 16.17 5.47
CA SER A 100 6.12 17.06 5.72
C SER A 100 6.58 18.18 6.67
N SER A 101 7.01 19.32 6.14
CA SER A 101 7.38 20.47 6.98
C SER A 101 6.19 20.85 7.89
N PRO A 102 6.35 20.91 9.24
CA PRO A 102 7.60 21.04 9.99
C PRO A 102 8.17 19.76 10.65
N SER A 103 7.58 18.57 10.45
CA SER A 103 8.03 17.33 11.11
C SER A 103 7.63 16.07 10.35
N ASN A 104 8.47 15.04 10.37
CA ASN A 104 8.10 13.71 9.90
C ASN A 104 6.88 13.21 10.69
N VAL A 105 5.82 12.83 9.99
CA VAL A 105 4.57 12.32 10.59
C VAL A 105 4.49 10.81 10.38
N LEU A 106 4.10 10.10 11.43
CA LEU A 106 3.75 8.69 11.39
C LEU A 106 2.26 8.53 11.71
N HIS A 107 1.52 7.92 10.80
CA HIS A 107 0.10 7.62 10.98
C HIS A 107 -0.06 6.17 11.39
N LYS A 108 -0.90 5.90 12.39
CA LYS A 108 -1.31 4.54 12.79
C LYS A 108 -2.77 4.33 12.40
N PHE A 109 -3.05 3.22 11.72
CA PHE A 109 -4.40 2.73 11.46
C PHE A 109 -4.58 1.38 12.15
N GLU A 110 -5.77 1.14 12.70
CA GLU A 110 -6.13 -0.13 13.34
C GLU A 110 -7.32 -0.75 12.62
N LEU A 111 -7.18 -2.01 12.23
CA LEU A 111 -8.27 -2.79 11.66
C LEU A 111 -9.08 -3.46 12.79
N SER A 112 -10.39 -3.21 12.76
CA SER A 112 -11.37 -3.81 13.67
C SER A 112 -11.52 -5.31 13.44
#